data_AF-A0A3C0DJ90-F1
#
_entry.id   AF-A0A3C0DJ90-F1
#
_cell.length_a   1.000
_cell.length_b   1.000
_cell.length_c   1.000
_cell.angle_alpha   90.00
_cell.angle_beta   90.00
_cell.angle_gamma   90.00
#
_symmetry.space_group_name_H-M   'P 1'
#
loop_
_entity.id
_entity.type
_entity.pdbx_description
1 polymer ?
#
loop_
_entity_poly.entity_id
_entity_poly.type
_entity_poly.pdbx_seq_one_letter_code
_entity_poly.pdbx_strand_id
1 'polypeptide(L)'
;MNSLKFFHFGMQCPYNQRLIELLNEVCPTTDFTLQIFDIAENPQLCRTYQIYGPNLLIVDDHYRWNGPFSRDVLVALLRDEKPVRSAYHIQIGATEFKGHLLELNDSSVAYTSYACFMKDDHALCQAKAEWVRQILQKTGLQHMGYLNMDGERCVGGAEFLPAELVPYPIPGLRQNDAFITCSFL
;
A
#
# COMPACT_ATOMS: atom_id res chain seq x y z
N MET A 1 17.02 -20.44 11.99
CA MET A 1 15.66 -20.78 11.54
C MET A 1 15.30 -19.69 10.56
N ASN A 2 15.05 -20.04 9.29
CA ASN A 2 14.89 -19.04 8.25
C ASN A 2 13.61 -18.25 8.51
N SER A 3 13.69 -16.92 8.55
CA SER A 3 12.54 -16.08 8.92
C SER A 3 12.02 -15.24 7.77
N LEU A 4 10.71 -15.13 7.66
CA LEU A 4 10.03 -14.31 6.66
C LEU A 4 9.06 -13.39 7.39
N LYS A 5 9.35 -12.09 7.44
CA LYS A 5 8.51 -11.11 8.14
C LYS A 5 7.87 -10.19 7.10
N PHE A 6 6.55 -10.11 7.10
CA PHE A 6 5.82 -9.18 6.25
C PHE A 6 5.05 -8.19 7.11
N PHE A 7 5.31 -6.91 6.88
CA PHE A 7 4.64 -5.80 7.54
C PHE A 7 3.74 -5.11 6.53
N HIS A 8 2.51 -4.76 6.91
CA HIS A 8 1.58 -4.04 6.05
C HIS A 8 0.74 -3.03 6.84
N PHE A 9 0.43 -1.89 6.25
CA PHE A 9 -0.45 -0.88 6.85
C PHE A 9 -1.92 -1.17 6.47
N GLY A 10 -2.60 -2.00 7.28
CA GLY A 10 -3.97 -2.43 6.97
C GLY A 10 -4.13 -2.88 5.52
N MET A 11 -5.28 -2.54 4.92
CA MET A 11 -5.53 -2.66 3.48
C MET A 11 -5.45 -1.30 2.78
N GLN A 12 -4.65 -0.38 3.34
CA GLN A 12 -4.44 0.95 2.75
C GLN A 12 -3.92 0.83 1.31
N CYS A 13 -2.98 -0.07 1.05
CA CYS A 13 -2.56 -0.39 -0.31
C CYS A 13 -3.32 -1.62 -0.82
N PRO A 14 -3.95 -1.58 -2.02
CA PRO A 14 -4.64 -2.74 -2.59
C PRO A 14 -3.74 -3.97 -2.78
N TYR A 15 -2.42 -3.77 -2.89
CA TYR A 15 -1.47 -4.87 -2.99
C TYR A 15 -1.33 -5.67 -1.70
N ASN A 16 -1.60 -5.09 -0.52
CA ASN A 16 -1.34 -5.76 0.75
C ASN A 16 -2.06 -7.11 0.85
N GLN A 17 -3.33 -7.17 0.47
CA GLN A 17 -4.09 -8.42 0.44
C GLN A 17 -3.42 -9.47 -0.47
N ARG A 18 -3.08 -9.10 -1.70
CA ARG A 18 -2.46 -10.04 -2.65
C ARG A 18 -1.10 -10.53 -2.22
N LEU A 19 -0.31 -9.67 -1.57
CA LEU A 19 1.00 -10.06 -1.06
C LEU A 19 0.85 -11.05 0.09
N ILE A 20 -0.14 -10.85 0.97
CA ILE A 20 -0.49 -11.81 2.03
C ILE A 20 -0.91 -13.15 1.42
N GLU A 21 -1.79 -13.13 0.41
CA GLU A 21 -2.22 -14.35 -0.31
C GLU A 21 -1.03 -15.08 -0.95
N LEU A 22 -0.15 -14.37 -1.65
CA LEU A 22 1.07 -14.93 -2.24
C LEU A 22 1.99 -15.56 -1.19
N LEU A 23 2.19 -14.88 -0.07
CA LEU A 23 3.04 -15.38 1.02
C LEU A 23 2.43 -16.64 1.65
N ASN A 24 1.13 -16.67 1.87
CA ASN A 24 0.41 -17.84 2.40
C ASN A 24 0.41 -19.02 1.42
N GLU A 25 0.50 -18.76 0.12
CA GLU A 25 0.62 -19.81 -0.89
C GLU A 25 2.05 -20.38 -0.98
N VAL A 26 3.06 -19.51 -0.98
CA VAL A 26 4.46 -19.90 -1.20
C VAL A 26 5.11 -20.45 0.07
N CYS A 27 4.93 -19.78 1.21
CA CYS A 27 5.68 -20.10 2.43
C CYS A 27 5.51 -21.54 2.93
N PRO A 28 4.33 -22.19 2.86
CA PRO A 28 4.18 -23.60 3.26
C PRO A 28 5.06 -24.58 2.48
N THR A 29 5.61 -24.18 1.33
CA THR A 29 6.48 -25.00 0.49
C THR A 29 7.98 -24.77 0.76
N THR A 30 8.31 -24.05 1.83
CA THR A 30 9.67 -23.57 2.14
C THR A 30 10.03 -23.84 3.60
N ASP A 31 11.31 -23.77 3.94
CA ASP A 31 11.79 -23.88 5.33
C ASP A 31 11.69 -22.55 6.12
N PHE A 32 11.03 -21.54 5.55
CA PHE A 32 10.85 -20.25 6.20
C PHE A 32 9.64 -20.23 7.13
N THR A 33 9.79 -19.56 8.27
CA THR A 33 8.67 -19.25 9.16
C THR A 33 8.11 -17.87 8.82
N LEU A 34 6.87 -17.82 8.33
CA LEU A 34 6.16 -16.59 8.01
C LEU A 34 5.56 -15.94 9.25
N GLN A 35 5.79 -14.64 9.39
CA GLN A 35 5.14 -13.76 10.35
C GLN A 35 4.55 -12.56 9.61
N ILE A 36 3.27 -12.29 9.82
CA ILE A 36 2.57 -11.15 9.21
C ILE A 36 2.16 -10.19 10.32
N PHE A 37 2.47 -8.91 10.13
CA PHE A 37 2.20 -7.85 11.10
C PHE A 37 1.42 -6.72 10.44
N ASP A 38 0.27 -6.38 11.01
CA ASP A 38 -0.41 -5.13 10.68
C ASP A 38 0.20 -3.98 11.51
N ILE A 39 0.85 -3.05 10.82
CA ILE A 39 1.49 -1.90 11.49
C ILE A 39 0.50 -0.82 11.90
N ALA A 40 -0.75 -0.87 11.45
CA ALA A 40 -1.82 -0.02 11.96
C ALA A 40 -2.08 -0.27 13.46
N GLU A 41 -1.91 -1.51 13.90
CA GLU A 41 -2.19 -1.94 15.28
C GLU A 41 -0.97 -1.81 16.20
N ASN A 42 0.23 -1.77 15.63
CA ASN A 42 1.47 -1.69 16.38
C ASN A 42 2.50 -0.72 15.74
N PRO A 43 2.30 0.60 15.88
CA PRO A 43 3.18 1.61 15.32
C PRO A 43 4.65 1.53 15.81
N GLN A 44 4.89 0.89 16.96
CA GLN A 44 6.25 0.68 17.46
C GLN A 44 7.09 -0.20 16.53
N LEU A 45 6.45 -1.13 15.80
CA LEU A 45 7.12 -1.94 14.78
C LEU A 45 7.74 -1.06 13.68
N CYS A 46 7.09 0.05 13.30
CA CYS A 46 7.65 0.96 12.30
C CYS A 46 8.97 1.60 12.75
N ARG A 47 9.12 1.89 14.06
CA ARG A 47 10.37 2.40 14.62
C ARG A 47 11.45 1.30 14.65
N THR A 48 11.10 0.14 15.19
CA THR A 48 12.03 -0.99 15.34
C THR A 48 12.56 -1.47 14.00
N TYR A 49 11.68 -1.61 13.01
CA TYR A 49 12.02 -2.16 11.70
C TYR A 49 12.23 -1.09 10.63
N GLN A 50 12.23 0.20 10.99
CA GLN A 50 12.43 1.32 10.07
C GLN A 50 11.49 1.24 8.84
N ILE A 51 10.18 1.21 9.11
CA ILE A 51 9.13 1.09 8.10
C ILE A 51 8.57 2.48 7.80
N TYR A 52 8.61 2.85 6.53
CA TYR A 52 8.20 4.18 6.04
C TYR A 52 7.23 4.10 4.85
N GLY A 53 6.59 2.94 4.66
CA GLY A 53 5.73 2.68 3.51
C GLY A 53 4.67 1.63 3.83
N PRO A 54 3.74 1.41 2.89
CA PRO A 54 2.52 0.64 3.13
C PRO A 54 2.78 -0.86 3.34
N ASN A 55 3.95 -1.34 2.95
CA ASN A 55 4.40 -2.70 3.23
C ASN A 55 5.93 -2.82 3.19
N LEU A 56 6.44 -3.83 3.90
CA LEU A 56 7.84 -4.24 3.91
C LEU A 56 7.92 -5.75 4.07
N LEU A 57 8.64 -6.42 3.18
CA LEU A 57 9.08 -7.81 3.35
C LEU A 57 10.52 -7.83 3.87
N ILE A 58 10.77 -8.64 4.89
CA ILE A 58 12.11 -8.96 5.39
C ILE A 58 12.34 -10.46 5.27
N VAL A 59 13.40 -10.85 4.56
CA VAL A 59 13.83 -12.25 4.41
C VAL A 59 15.13 -12.46 5.15
N ASP A 60 15.10 -13.38 6.12
CA ASP A 60 16.19 -13.79 6.99
C ASP A 60 16.95 -12.64 7.67
N ASP A 61 16.21 -11.59 8.05
CA ASP A 61 16.74 -10.34 8.64
C ASP A 61 17.81 -9.63 7.80
N HIS A 62 17.97 -10.02 6.53
CA HIS A 62 18.96 -9.48 5.61
C HIS A 62 18.31 -8.71 4.46
N TYR A 63 17.50 -9.38 3.64
CA TYR A 63 16.86 -8.73 2.50
C TYR A 63 15.66 -7.93 2.95
N ARG A 64 15.58 -6.68 2.49
CA ARG A 64 14.47 -5.76 2.76
C ARG A 64 13.84 -5.33 1.45
N TRP A 65 12.58 -5.67 1.24
CA TRP A 65 11.83 -5.30 0.04
C TRP A 65 10.62 -4.45 0.38
N ASN A 66 10.71 -3.16 0.05
CA ASN A 66 9.58 -2.22 0.15
C ASN A 66 8.78 -2.21 -1.15
N GLY A 67 7.45 -2.19 -1.04
CA GLY A 67 6.52 -2.12 -2.17
C GLY A 67 6.11 -3.49 -2.72
N PRO A 68 5.26 -3.50 -3.76
CA PRO A 68 4.79 -4.73 -4.40
C PRO A 68 5.95 -5.64 -4.86
N PHE A 69 5.73 -6.96 -4.81
CA PHE A 69 6.63 -7.97 -5.34
C PHE A 69 5.85 -9.08 -6.06
N SER A 70 6.50 -9.70 -7.05
CA SER A 70 5.97 -10.89 -7.73
C SER A 70 6.40 -12.17 -7.01
N ARG A 71 5.83 -13.30 -7.43
CA ARG A 71 6.29 -14.63 -7.01
C ARG A 71 7.78 -14.83 -7.30
N ASP A 72 8.24 -14.44 -8.49
CA ASP A 72 9.64 -14.65 -8.89
C ASP A 72 10.59 -13.86 -7.99
N VAL A 73 10.23 -12.64 -7.61
CA VAL A 73 11.00 -11.85 -6.63
C VAL A 73 11.04 -12.56 -5.29
N LEU A 74 9.89 -13.02 -4.78
CA LEU A 74 9.82 -13.75 -3.51
C LEU A 74 10.69 -15.01 -3.55
N VAL A 75 10.56 -15.83 -4.59
CA VAL A 75 11.31 -17.08 -4.75
C VAL A 75 12.82 -16.82 -4.85
N ALA A 76 13.25 -15.79 -5.58
CA ALA A 76 14.65 -15.39 -5.65
C ALA A 76 15.19 -15.02 -4.26
N LEU A 77 14.47 -14.16 -3.52
CA LEU A 77 14.88 -13.76 -2.16
C LEU A 77 14.99 -14.95 -1.20
N LEU A 78 14.07 -15.92 -1.29
CA LEU A 78 14.09 -17.14 -0.47
C LEU A 78 15.26 -18.08 -0.82
N ARG A 79 15.86 -17.92 -2.01
CA ARG A 79 17.05 -18.64 -2.47
C ARG A 79 18.36 -17.88 -2.22
N ASP A 80 18.31 -16.79 -1.48
CA ASP A 80 19.45 -15.88 -1.27
C ASP A 80 19.96 -15.26 -2.59
N GLU A 81 19.08 -15.11 -3.58
CA GLU A 81 19.37 -14.42 -4.83
C GLU A 81 18.90 -12.97 -4.71
N LYS A 82 19.68 -12.01 -5.20
CA LYS A 82 19.33 -10.58 -5.18
C LYS A 82 18.60 -10.20 -6.47
N PRO A 83 17.26 -10.00 -6.45
CA PRO A 83 16.54 -9.59 -7.64
C PRO A 83 16.90 -8.16 -8.03
N VAL A 84 16.96 -7.92 -9.33
CA VAL A 84 17.18 -6.58 -9.89
C VAL A 84 15.91 -5.75 -9.69
N ARG A 85 16.03 -4.60 -9.03
CA ARG A 85 14.97 -3.58 -9.05
C ARG A 85 15.08 -2.77 -10.33
N SER A 86 14.05 -2.81 -11.15
CA SER A 86 13.87 -1.78 -12.17
C SER A 86 13.63 -0.45 -11.48
N ALA A 87 14.28 0.61 -11.97
CA ALA A 87 13.94 1.97 -11.55
C ALA A 87 12.45 2.20 -11.82
N TYR A 88 11.73 2.72 -10.82
CA TYR A 88 10.34 3.09 -11.00
C TYR A 88 10.30 4.37 -11.85
N HIS A 89 9.90 4.23 -13.12
CA HIS A 89 9.73 5.34 -14.04
C HIS A 89 8.27 5.75 -14.06
N ILE A 90 7.98 6.86 -13.39
CA ILE A 90 6.67 7.50 -13.47
C ILE A 90 6.62 8.31 -14.76
N GLN A 91 5.69 7.97 -15.65
CA GLN A 91 5.36 8.84 -16.77
C GLN A 91 4.43 9.94 -16.25
N ILE A 92 5.01 11.10 -15.94
CA ILE A 92 4.23 12.28 -15.55
C ILE A 92 3.71 12.92 -16.84
N GLY A 93 2.40 13.18 -16.90
CA GLY A 93 1.80 13.92 -18.02
C GLY A 93 2.45 15.30 -18.16
N ALA A 94 2.84 15.66 -19.39
CA ALA A 94 3.42 16.97 -19.67
C ALA A 94 2.36 18.08 -19.79
N THR A 95 1.08 17.70 -19.87
CA THR A 95 -0.05 18.60 -20.07
C THR A 95 -0.98 18.53 -18.87
N GLU A 96 -1.31 19.69 -18.31
CA GLU A 96 -2.31 19.79 -17.24
C GLU A 96 -3.67 19.29 -17.74
N PHE A 97 -4.30 18.41 -16.96
CA PHE A 97 -5.65 17.91 -17.23
C PHE A 97 -6.61 18.35 -16.12
N LYS A 98 -7.66 19.06 -16.49
CA LYS A 98 -8.74 19.50 -15.59
C LYS A 98 -9.96 18.62 -15.80
N GLY A 99 -10.01 17.52 -15.04
CA GLY A 99 -11.18 16.64 -14.99
C GLY A 99 -12.15 17.01 -13.87
N HIS A 100 -13.07 16.09 -13.60
CA HIS A 100 -13.98 16.19 -12.47
C HIS A 100 -13.30 15.62 -11.21
N LEU A 101 -13.37 16.34 -10.09
CA LEU A 101 -12.90 15.84 -8.81
C LEU A 101 -13.97 14.97 -8.15
N LEU A 102 -13.69 13.67 -8.03
CA LEU A 102 -14.50 12.73 -7.28
C LEU A 102 -13.90 12.52 -5.90
N GLU A 103 -14.70 12.67 -4.84
CA GLU A 103 -14.28 12.36 -3.49
C GLU A 103 -13.87 10.90 -3.34
N LEU A 104 -12.73 10.64 -2.70
CA LEU A 104 -12.25 9.28 -2.42
C LEU A 104 -12.91 8.73 -1.16
N ASN A 105 -13.84 7.77 -1.33
CA ASN A 105 -14.53 7.06 -0.25
C ASN A 105 -14.65 5.56 -0.60
N ASP A 106 -15.37 4.80 0.21
CA ASP A 106 -15.49 3.35 0.03
C ASP A 106 -16.21 2.95 -1.26
N SER A 107 -17.05 3.83 -1.82
CA SER A 107 -17.72 3.59 -3.10
C SER A 107 -16.89 3.97 -4.32
N SER A 108 -16.01 4.98 -4.21
CA SER A 108 -15.25 5.52 -5.34
C SER A 108 -13.81 4.97 -5.43
N VAL A 109 -13.27 4.39 -4.37
CA VAL A 109 -11.89 3.87 -4.37
C VAL A 109 -11.65 2.77 -5.41
N ALA A 110 -12.70 2.08 -5.86
CA ALA A 110 -12.60 1.09 -6.93
C ALA A 110 -12.06 1.67 -8.26
N TYR A 111 -12.31 2.95 -8.54
CA TYR A 111 -11.79 3.65 -9.73
C TYR A 111 -10.26 3.80 -9.70
N THR A 112 -9.61 3.55 -8.56
CA THR A 112 -8.14 3.53 -8.47
C THR A 112 -7.52 2.24 -8.99
N SER A 113 -8.32 1.23 -9.37
CA SER A 113 -7.84 -0.09 -9.79
C SER A 113 -6.85 -0.01 -10.96
N TYR A 114 -7.16 0.80 -11.99
CA TYR A 114 -6.24 0.99 -13.11
C TYR A 114 -4.93 1.68 -12.67
N ALA A 115 -5.01 2.75 -11.88
CA ALA A 115 -3.81 3.45 -11.39
C ALA A 115 -2.94 2.56 -10.48
N CYS A 116 -3.56 1.66 -9.70
CA CYS A 116 -2.85 0.76 -8.81
C CYS A 116 -2.26 -0.46 -9.55
N PHE A 117 -3.02 -1.06 -10.46
CA PHE A 117 -2.72 -2.39 -11.03
C PHE A 117 -2.48 -2.40 -12.54
N MET A 118 -2.63 -1.26 -13.22
CA MET A 118 -2.69 -1.18 -14.69
C MET A 118 -3.79 -2.09 -15.28
N LYS A 119 -4.82 -2.37 -14.49
CA LYS A 119 -5.96 -3.22 -14.85
C LYS A 119 -7.23 -2.61 -14.28
N ASP A 120 -8.22 -2.45 -15.14
CA ASP A 120 -9.55 -1.97 -14.74
C ASP A 120 -10.38 -3.15 -14.20
N ASP A 121 -10.22 -3.41 -12.91
CA ASP A 121 -10.87 -4.51 -12.22
C ASP A 121 -11.14 -4.08 -10.78
N HIS A 122 -12.37 -3.63 -10.56
CA HIS A 122 -12.82 -3.05 -9.30
C HIS A 122 -12.73 -4.03 -8.12
N ALA A 123 -12.81 -5.34 -8.37
CA ALA A 123 -12.73 -6.36 -7.32
C ALA A 123 -11.36 -6.31 -6.61
N LEU A 124 -10.31 -5.85 -7.31
CA LEU A 124 -8.96 -5.74 -6.76
C LEU A 124 -8.83 -4.71 -5.64
N CYS A 125 -9.80 -3.80 -5.52
CA CYS A 125 -9.82 -2.75 -4.52
C CYS A 125 -10.82 -3.01 -3.41
N GLN A 126 -11.47 -4.18 -3.36
CA GLN A 126 -12.53 -4.47 -2.39
C GLN A 126 -12.04 -4.39 -0.94
N ALA A 127 -10.89 -4.98 -0.61
CA ALA A 127 -10.33 -4.89 0.74
C ALA A 127 -9.94 -3.45 1.12
N LYS A 128 -9.46 -2.66 0.15
CA LYS A 128 -9.20 -1.23 0.36
C LYS A 128 -10.50 -0.47 0.59
N ALA A 129 -11.57 -0.78 -0.12
CA ALA A 129 -12.89 -0.17 0.09
C ALA A 129 -13.42 -0.40 1.51
N GLU A 130 -13.31 -1.62 2.01
CA GLU A 130 -13.67 -1.93 3.39
C GLU A 130 -12.79 -1.17 4.40
N TRP A 131 -11.48 -1.10 4.16
CA TRP A 131 -10.58 -0.33 5.01
C TRP A 131 -10.89 1.18 4.99
N VAL A 132 -11.17 1.76 3.83
CA VAL A 132 -11.59 3.17 3.70
C VAL A 132 -12.88 3.41 4.49
N ARG A 133 -13.87 2.53 4.38
CA ARG A 133 -15.13 2.62 5.14
C ARG A 133 -14.87 2.67 6.65
N GLN A 134 -14.02 1.78 7.15
CA GLN A 134 -13.68 1.73 8.58
C GLN A 134 -12.98 3.00 9.06
N ILE A 135 -12.07 3.54 8.25
CA ILE A 135 -11.37 4.80 8.57
C ILE A 135 -12.36 5.98 8.58
N LEU A 136 -13.22 6.10 7.57
CA LEU A 136 -14.23 7.17 7.51
C LEU A 136 -15.16 7.13 8.73
N GLN A 137 -15.63 5.93 9.10
CA GLN A 137 -16.47 5.73 10.30
C GLN A 137 -15.72 6.09 11.59
N LYS A 138 -14.46 5.66 11.72
CA LYS A 138 -13.64 5.93 12.93
C LYS A 138 -13.32 7.42 13.11
N THR A 139 -13.13 8.14 12.00
CA THR A 139 -12.63 9.51 12.01
C THR A 139 -13.73 10.57 11.87
N GLY A 140 -14.89 10.19 11.34
CA GLY A 140 -15.93 11.13 10.94
C GLY A 140 -15.58 11.94 9.69
N LEU A 141 -14.51 11.59 8.98
CA LEU A 141 -14.19 12.19 7.67
C LEU A 141 -15.28 11.82 6.66
N GLN A 142 -15.54 12.73 5.73
CA GLN A 142 -16.48 12.49 4.62
C GLN A 142 -15.79 11.74 3.47
N HIS A 143 -14.51 12.02 3.23
CA HIS A 143 -13.68 11.39 2.21
C HIS A 143 -12.20 11.42 2.65
N MET A 144 -11.37 10.59 2.01
CA MET A 144 -9.94 10.42 2.28
C MET A 144 -9.07 10.98 1.17
N GLY A 145 -9.60 11.89 0.34
CA GLY A 145 -8.88 12.37 -0.83
C GLY A 145 -9.78 12.75 -1.99
N TYR A 146 -9.16 12.95 -3.14
CA TYR A 146 -9.85 13.22 -4.41
C TYR A 146 -9.20 12.46 -5.55
N LEU A 147 -10.03 12.01 -6.47
CA LEU A 147 -9.66 11.42 -7.75
C LEU A 147 -9.97 12.44 -8.86
N ASN A 148 -9.04 12.63 -9.78
CA ASN A 148 -9.25 13.39 -11.01
C ASN A 148 -9.79 12.43 -12.08
N MET A 149 -11.01 12.67 -12.53
CA MET A 149 -11.74 11.76 -13.41
C MET A 149 -11.85 12.32 -14.83
N ASP A 150 -11.60 11.46 -15.81
CA ASP A 150 -11.96 11.63 -17.22
C ASP A 150 -13.04 10.59 -17.59
N GLY A 151 -14.30 11.00 -17.52
CA GLY A 151 -15.43 10.07 -17.54
C GLY A 151 -15.37 9.10 -16.35
N GLU A 152 -15.34 7.80 -16.62
CA GLU A 152 -15.21 6.75 -15.59
C GLU A 152 -13.76 6.39 -15.27
N ARG A 153 -12.79 6.99 -15.98
CA ARG A 153 -11.37 6.69 -15.79
C ARG A 153 -10.75 7.63 -14.77
N CYS A 154 -10.14 7.08 -13.73
CA CYS A 154 -9.23 7.83 -12.87
C CYS A 154 -7.93 8.13 -13.63
N VAL A 155 -7.61 9.42 -13.78
CA VAL A 155 -6.40 9.92 -14.45
C VAL A 155 -5.45 10.63 -13.50
N GLY A 156 -5.76 10.60 -12.20
CA GLY A 156 -4.88 11.10 -11.15
C GLY A 156 -5.62 11.22 -9.83
N GLY A 157 -4.91 11.59 -8.77
CA GLY A 157 -5.53 11.89 -7.48
C GLY A 157 -4.57 11.73 -6.32
N ALA A 158 -5.07 12.02 -5.12
CA ALA A 158 -4.33 11.85 -3.89
C ALA A 158 -5.24 11.33 -2.79
N GLU A 159 -4.69 10.40 -2.00
CA GLU A 159 -5.27 9.95 -0.73
C GLU A 159 -4.51 10.59 0.42
N PHE A 160 -5.24 10.99 1.47
CA PHE A 160 -4.67 11.49 2.71
C PHE A 160 -5.28 10.81 3.94
N LEU A 161 -4.53 10.88 5.03
CA LEU A 161 -5.00 10.60 6.38
C LEU A 161 -4.60 11.73 7.33
N PRO A 162 -5.36 11.98 8.40
CA PRO A 162 -4.82 12.67 9.57
C PRO A 162 -3.50 12.02 9.99
N ALA A 163 -2.48 12.84 10.23
CA ALA A 163 -1.12 12.35 10.45
C ALA A 163 -1.00 11.40 11.66
N GLU A 164 -1.85 11.59 12.67
CA GLU A 164 -1.95 10.72 13.85
C GLU A 164 -2.45 9.30 13.56
N LEU A 165 -3.02 9.04 12.39
CA LEU A 165 -3.42 7.69 11.95
C LEU A 165 -2.34 6.98 11.14
N VAL A 166 -1.27 7.68 10.77
CA VAL A 166 -0.17 7.09 10.01
C VAL A 166 0.84 6.48 10.97
N PRO A 167 1.16 5.17 10.85
CA PRO A 167 1.97 4.48 11.85
C PRO A 167 3.48 4.76 11.72
N TYR A 168 3.90 5.49 10.69
CA TYR A 168 5.31 5.73 10.40
C TYR A 168 5.91 6.75 11.39
N PRO A 169 7.20 6.62 11.75
CA PRO A 169 7.86 7.56 12.65
C PRO A 169 8.28 8.84 11.91
N ILE A 170 7.29 9.62 11.47
CA ILE A 170 7.50 10.87 10.74
C ILE A 170 7.89 11.98 11.73
N PRO A 171 9.06 12.63 11.56
CA PRO A 171 9.48 13.71 12.45
C PRO A 171 8.65 14.97 12.20
N GLY A 172 8.33 15.70 13.27
CA GLY A 172 7.76 17.04 13.18
C GLY A 172 6.27 17.13 12.86
N LEU A 173 5.52 16.01 12.91
CA LEU A 173 4.07 16.01 12.76
C LEU A 173 3.39 16.85 13.84
N ARG A 174 2.44 17.68 13.43
CA ARG A 174 1.62 18.54 14.28
C ARG A 174 0.19 18.02 14.32
N GLN A 175 -0.53 18.41 15.38
CA GLN A 175 -1.97 18.24 15.45
C GLN A 175 -2.62 18.97 14.27
N ASN A 176 -3.51 18.29 13.54
CA ASN A 176 -4.17 18.73 12.30
C ASN A 176 -3.34 18.65 11.01
N ASP A 177 -2.14 18.07 11.03
CA ASP A 177 -1.46 17.74 9.77
C ASP A 177 -2.17 16.57 9.06
N ALA A 178 -2.21 16.62 7.73
CA ALA A 178 -2.59 15.50 6.90
C ALA A 178 -1.36 14.94 6.18
N PHE A 179 -1.29 13.62 6.08
CA PHE A 179 -0.24 12.91 5.37
C PHE A 179 -0.81 12.33 4.08
N ILE A 180 -0.15 12.60 2.94
CA ILE A 180 -0.51 12.01 1.66
C ILE A 180 -0.04 10.54 1.66
N THR A 181 -0.99 9.62 1.76
CA THR A 181 -0.73 8.17 1.85
C THR A 181 -0.64 7.51 0.47
N CYS A 182 -1.20 8.12 -0.57
CA CYS A 182 -1.11 7.63 -1.93
C CYS A 182 -1.25 8.78 -2.94
N SER A 183 -0.56 8.65 -4.07
CA SER A 183 -0.79 9.48 -5.26
C SER A 183 -1.12 8.55 -6.42
N PHE A 184 -2.24 8.80 -7.09
CA PHE A 184 -2.65 8.11 -8.30
C PHE A 184 -2.16 8.95 -9.48
N LEU A 185 -1.48 8.31 -10.44
CA LEU A 185 -0.85 8.96 -11.60
C LEU A 185 -1.18 8.17 -12.87
#